data_AF-A0A1Y3XY05-F1
#
_entry.id   AF-A0A1Y3XY05-F1
#
_cell.length_a   1.000
_cell.length_b   1.000
_cell.length_c   1.000
_cell.angle_alpha   90.00
_cell.angle_beta   90.00
_cell.angle_gamma   90.00
#
_symmetry.space_group_name_H-M   'P 1'
#
loop_
_entity.id
_entity.type
_entity.pdbx_description
1 polymer ?
#
loop_
_entity_poly.entity_id
_entity_poly.type
_entity_poly.pdbx_seq_one_letter_code
_entity_poly.pdbx_strand_id
1 'polypeptide(L)'
;MESESALQEKISRNSFVESEKQLSDEEKKILEYIRAHGIITKNDVVGLLEVSASTATRVIRKMVKNNLLKQNGKARNTNYTIK
;
A
#
# COMPACT_ATOMS: atom_id res chain seq x y z
N MET A 1 -11.01 -19.93 26.33
CA MET A 1 -10.10 -18.81 26.01
C MET A 1 -9.98 -18.70 24.49
N GLU A 2 -11.06 -18.38 23.74
CA GLU A 2 -11.00 -18.40 22.26
C GLU A 2 -11.80 -17.28 21.57
N SER A 3 -12.22 -16.23 22.30
CA SER A 3 -13.18 -15.25 21.77
C SER A 3 -12.60 -13.91 21.31
N GLU A 4 -11.33 -13.60 21.58
CA GLU A 4 -10.75 -12.28 21.24
C GLU A 4 -10.04 -12.24 19.86
N SER A 5 -9.41 -13.33 19.41
CA SER A 5 -8.62 -13.31 18.15
C SER A 5 -9.49 -13.24 16.88
N ALA A 6 -10.67 -13.87 16.90
CA ALA A 6 -11.58 -13.91 15.75
C ALA A 6 -12.29 -12.58 15.47
N LEU A 7 -12.49 -11.74 16.49
CA LEU A 7 -13.05 -10.39 16.32
C LEU A 7 -12.01 -9.41 15.75
N GLN A 8 -10.74 -9.55 16.16
CA GLN A 8 -9.63 -8.75 15.64
C GLN A 8 -9.43 -8.95 14.12
N GLU A 9 -9.51 -10.21 13.66
CA GLU A 9 -9.42 -10.54 12.23
C GLU A 9 -10.63 -10.07 11.42
N LYS A 10 -11.85 -10.18 11.96
CA LYS A 10 -13.07 -9.76 11.25
C LYS A 10 -13.15 -8.24 11.08
N ILE A 11 -12.76 -7.47 12.09
CA ILE A 11 -12.71 -6.00 12.02
C ILE A 11 -11.59 -5.56 11.06
N SER A 12 -10.42 -6.19 11.13
CA SER A 12 -9.30 -5.92 10.22
C SER A 12 -9.69 -6.19 8.75
N ARG A 13 -10.28 -7.35 8.44
CA ARG A 13 -10.78 -7.65 7.09
C ARG A 13 -11.86 -6.68 6.63
N ASN A 14 -12.82 -6.33 7.48
CA ASN A 14 -13.91 -5.44 7.07
C ASN A 14 -13.43 -4.01 6.79
N SER A 15 -12.49 -3.50 7.60
CA SER A 15 -11.86 -2.18 7.36
C SER A 15 -10.98 -2.16 6.10
N PHE A 16 -10.32 -3.28 5.77
CA PHE A 16 -9.50 -3.41 4.57
C PHE A 16 -10.38 -3.41 3.31
N VAL A 17 -11.50 -4.15 3.33
CA VAL A 17 -12.46 -4.25 2.21
C VAL A 17 -13.18 -2.92 1.95
N GLU A 18 -13.51 -2.13 2.98
CA GLU A 18 -14.08 -0.79 2.80
C GLU A 18 -13.09 0.17 2.11
N SER A 19 -11.80 0.08 2.43
CA SER A 19 -10.76 0.87 1.77
C SER A 19 -10.55 0.47 0.30
N GLU A 20 -10.74 -0.81 -0.05
CA GLU A 20 -10.68 -1.31 -1.43
C GLU A 20 -11.81 -0.76 -2.32
N LYS A 21 -12.95 -0.37 -1.73
CA LYS A 21 -14.17 0.05 -2.45
C LYS A 21 -14.02 1.39 -3.19
N GLN A 22 -12.96 2.18 -2.92
CA GLN A 22 -12.64 3.43 -3.64
C GLN A 22 -11.16 3.60 -4.01
N LEU A 23 -10.43 2.49 -4.23
CA LEU A 23 -9.05 2.60 -4.73
C LEU A 23 -9.04 2.97 -6.21
N SER A 24 -8.14 3.90 -6.58
CA SER A 24 -7.84 4.13 -7.99
C SER A 24 -7.15 2.91 -8.61
N ASP A 25 -7.18 2.80 -9.93
CA ASP A 25 -6.52 1.71 -10.64
C ASP A 25 -5.00 1.70 -10.41
N GLU A 26 -4.41 2.88 -10.22
CA GLU A 26 -3.00 3.05 -9.82
C GLU A 26 -2.72 2.43 -8.44
N GLU A 27 -3.58 2.72 -7.46
CA GLU A 27 -3.45 2.22 -6.08
C GLU A 27 -3.58 0.70 -6.05
N LYS A 28 -4.54 0.14 -6.82
CA LYS A 28 -4.72 -1.31 -6.96
C LYS A 28 -3.48 -1.99 -7.56
N LYS A 29 -2.92 -1.45 -8.64
CA LYS A 29 -1.70 -1.99 -9.26
C LYS A 29 -0.52 -2.01 -8.30
N ILE A 30 -0.34 -0.93 -7.53
CA ILE A 30 0.73 -0.86 -6.52
C ILE A 30 0.54 -1.94 -5.45
N LEU A 31 -0.68 -2.11 -4.93
CA LEU A 31 -0.96 -3.13 -3.91
C LEU A 31 -0.75 -4.55 -4.46
N GLU A 32 -1.19 -4.82 -5.68
CA GLU A 32 -0.96 -6.11 -6.35
C GLU A 32 0.53 -6.41 -6.51
N TYR A 33 1.31 -5.41 -6.96
CA TYR A 33 2.75 -5.55 -7.08
C TYR A 33 3.41 -5.88 -5.75
N ILE A 34 3.04 -5.19 -4.66
CA ILE A 34 3.59 -5.44 -3.32
C ILE A 34 3.15 -6.82 -2.80
N ARG A 35 1.93 -7.28 -3.11
CA ARG A 35 1.50 -8.64 -2.74
C ARG A 35 2.39 -9.70 -3.41
N ALA A 36 2.82 -9.46 -4.65
CA ALA A 36 3.70 -10.38 -5.38
C ALA A 36 5.18 -10.28 -4.96
N HIS A 37 5.70 -9.08 -4.69
CA HIS A 37 7.14 -8.82 -4.47
C HIS A 37 7.52 -8.52 -3.01
N GLY A 38 6.54 -8.31 -2.14
CA GLY A 38 6.72 -7.97 -0.72
C GLY A 38 7.02 -6.50 -0.45
N ILE A 39 7.81 -5.83 -1.28
CA ILE A 39 8.15 -4.40 -1.16
C ILE A 39 8.04 -3.68 -2.51
N ILE A 40 7.86 -2.37 -2.46
CA ILE A 40 7.96 -1.51 -3.65
C ILE A 40 8.78 -0.26 -3.35
N THR A 41 9.55 0.21 -4.32
CA THR A 41 10.26 1.49 -4.25
C THR A 41 9.60 2.54 -5.14
N LYS A 42 9.99 3.81 -4.98
CA LYS A 42 9.53 4.88 -5.87
C LYS A 42 9.85 4.59 -7.35
N ASN A 43 11.01 4.01 -7.63
CA ASN A 43 11.42 3.72 -9.00
C ASN A 43 10.57 2.61 -9.61
N ASP A 44 10.19 1.61 -8.81
CA ASP A 44 9.27 0.56 -9.26
C ASP A 44 7.90 1.15 -9.58
N VAL A 45 7.38 2.08 -8.77
CA VAL A 45 6.11 2.77 -9.07
C VAL A 45 6.19 3.58 -10.38
N VAL A 46 7.32 4.24 -10.63
CA VAL A 46 7.56 4.97 -11.90
C VAL A 46 7.48 4.00 -13.09
N GLY A 47 8.14 2.84 -13.01
CA GLY A 47 8.10 1.83 -14.07
C GLY A 47 6.74 1.14 -14.19
N LEU A 48 6.09 0.83 -13.07
CA LEU A 48 4.84 0.10 -13.00
C LEU A 48 3.64 0.89 -13.55
N LEU A 49 3.62 2.20 -13.29
CA LEU A 49 2.55 3.09 -13.73
C LEU A 49 2.92 3.92 -14.96
N GLU A 50 4.19 3.85 -15.41
CA GLU A 50 4.73 4.65 -16.52
C GLU A 50 4.54 6.17 -16.32
N VAL A 51 4.62 6.63 -15.08
CA VAL A 51 4.42 8.04 -14.70
C VAL A 51 5.73 8.73 -14.30
N SER A 52 5.70 10.07 -14.28
CA SER A 52 6.84 10.83 -13.77
C SER A 52 7.17 10.54 -12.30
N ALA A 53 8.41 10.76 -11.90
CA ALA A 53 8.85 10.56 -10.51
C ALA A 53 8.09 11.42 -9.49
N SER A 54 7.68 12.62 -9.88
CA SER A 54 6.86 13.51 -9.04
C SER A 54 5.43 12.96 -8.88
N THR A 55 4.83 12.45 -9.96
CA THR A 55 3.52 11.77 -9.92
C THR A 55 3.56 10.54 -9.03
N ALA A 56 4.55 9.65 -9.22
CA ALA A 56 4.73 8.46 -8.39
C ALA A 56 4.85 8.82 -6.90
N THR A 57 5.64 9.86 -6.57
CA THR A 57 5.77 10.35 -5.20
C THR A 57 4.44 10.83 -4.62
N ARG A 58 3.61 11.51 -5.43
CA ARG A 58 2.29 11.98 -5.00
C ARG A 58 1.34 10.82 -4.71
N VAL A 59 1.31 9.80 -5.58
CA VAL A 59 0.49 8.59 -5.39
C VAL A 59 0.91 7.86 -4.12
N ILE A 60 2.20 7.58 -3.95
CA ILE A 60 2.71 6.90 -2.75
C ILE A 60 2.37 7.67 -1.48
N ARG A 61 2.56 9.00 -1.46
CA ARG A 61 2.22 9.84 -0.29
C ARG A 61 0.73 9.78 0.05
N LYS A 62 -0.14 9.78 -0.97
CA LYS A 62 -1.59 9.62 -0.78
C LYS A 62 -1.89 8.26 -0.15
N MET A 63 -1.30 7.18 -0.66
CA MET A 63 -1.50 5.83 -0.13
C MET A 63 -0.98 5.67 1.30
N VAL A 64 0.17 6.27 1.65
CA VAL A 64 0.69 6.29 3.02
C VAL A 64 -0.24 7.08 3.94
N LYS A 65 -0.71 8.26 3.50
CA LYS A 65 -1.67 9.08 4.27
C LYS A 65 -2.99 8.33 4.51
N ASN A 66 -3.44 7.56 3.54
CA ASN A 66 -4.66 6.74 3.61
C ASN A 66 -4.44 5.41 4.35
N ASN A 67 -3.28 5.20 4.99
CA ASN A 67 -2.94 3.97 5.70
C ASN A 67 -2.94 2.69 4.85
N LEU A 68 -2.79 2.80 3.53
CA LEU A 68 -2.66 1.64 2.63
C LEU A 68 -1.22 1.10 2.60
N LEU A 69 -0.26 2.02 2.72
CA LEU A 69 1.16 1.70 2.70
C LEU A 69 1.85 2.19 3.97
N LYS A 70 2.88 1.46 4.35
CA LYS A 70 3.86 1.86 5.36
C LYS A 70 5.19 2.15 4.68
N GLN A 71 5.76 3.32 4.96
CA GLN A 71 7.12 3.63 4.54
C GLN A 71 8.11 2.96 5.51
N ASN A 72 9.08 2.24 4.97
CA ASN A 72 10.22 1.72 5.72
C ASN A 72 11.52 2.33 5.20
N GLY A 73 12.50 2.45 6.09
CA GLY A 73 13.80 3.04 5.78
C GLY A 73 13.78 4.57 5.59
N LYS A 74 14.93 5.12 5.21
CA LYS A 74 15.14 6.56 4.99
C LYS A 74 16.05 6.79 3.78
N ALA A 75 15.90 7.95 3.13
CA ALA A 75 16.70 8.38 1.99
C ALA A 75 16.79 7.31 0.88
N ARG A 76 17.99 6.78 0.61
CA ARG A 76 18.24 5.79 -0.45
C ARG A 76 17.63 4.41 -0.19
N ASN A 77 17.36 4.09 1.08
CA ASN A 77 16.79 2.79 1.47
C ASN A 77 15.29 2.87 1.72
N THR A 78 14.61 3.85 1.10
CA THR A 78 13.17 4.01 1.26
C THR A 78 12.42 2.99 0.42
N ASN A 79 11.66 2.13 1.07
CA ASN A 79 10.73 1.20 0.43
C ASN A 79 9.37 1.26 1.12
N TYR A 80 8.36 0.67 0.50
CA TYR A 80 6.99 0.69 0.97
C TYR A 80 6.44 -0.74 1.01
N THR A 81 5.73 -1.05 2.09
CA THR A 81 5.03 -2.32 2.29
C THR A 81 3.54 -2.04 2.49
N ILE A 82 2.69 -3.05 2.29
CA ILE A 82 1.30 -2.99 2.72
C ILE A 82 1.28 -2.82 4.24
N LYS A 83 0.39 -1.96 4.72
CA LYS A 83 0.20 -1.71 6.15
C LYS A 83 -0.74 -2.73 6.79
#